data_AF-A0A1F3T0G3-F1
#
_entry.id   AF-A0A1F3T0G3-F1
#
_cell.length_a   1.000
_cell.length_b   1.000
_cell.length_c   1.000
_cell.angle_alpha   90.00
_cell.angle_beta   90.00
_cell.angle_gamma   90.00
#
_symmetry.space_group_name_H-M   'P 1'
#
loop_
_entity.id
_entity.type
_entity.pdbx_description
1 polymer ?
#
loop_
_entity_poly.entity_id
_entity_poly.type
_entity_poly.pdbx_seq_one_letter_code
_entity_poly.pdbx_strand_id
1 'polypeptide(L)'
;MTSRRIILDEIQRLQNPSELLKIAADHYKNVSIIATGSSTLGASKKFKDTLTGRKVNIHLTPVLKRTVFPAPPMSAERLLKTT
;
A
#
# COMPACT_ATOMS: atom_id res chain seq x y z
N MET A 1 10.88 17.25 18.34
CA MET A 1 11.34 15.85 18.27
C MET A 1 11.07 15.33 16.86
N THR A 2 12.10 14.88 16.14
CA THR A 2 11.96 14.37 14.78
C THR A 2 11.48 12.92 14.81
N SER A 3 10.22 12.67 14.44
CA SER A 3 9.72 11.31 14.25
C SER A 3 10.48 10.64 13.11
N ARG A 4 11.14 9.51 13.39
CA ARG A 4 11.81 8.72 12.35
C ARG A 4 10.75 7.91 11.60
N ARG A 5 10.82 7.91 10.27
CA ARG A 5 9.94 7.10 9.41
C ARG A 5 10.74 5.98 8.78
N ILE A 6 10.19 4.76 8.84
CA ILE A 6 10.76 3.58 8.21
C ILE A 6 9.72 3.02 7.24
N ILE A 7 10.16 2.68 6.02
CA ILE A 7 9.32 2.05 5.00
C ILE A 7 9.85 0.65 4.77
N LEU A 8 8.98 -0.35 4.92
CA LEU A 8 9.28 -1.75 4.71
C LEU A 8 8.51 -2.24 3.49
N ASP A 9 9.24 -2.47 2.40
CA ASP A 9 8.64 -2.96 1.17
C ASP A 9 8.51 -4.49 1.16
N GLU A 10 7.42 -5.00 0.57
CA GLU A 10 7.15 -6.43 0.44
C GLU A 10 7.26 -7.21 1.76
N ILE A 11 6.69 -6.65 2.84
CA ILE A 11 6.86 -7.13 4.22
C ILE A 11 6.46 -8.61 4.39
N GLN A 12 5.54 -9.11 3.56
CA GLN A 12 5.06 -10.49 3.60
C GLN A 12 6.14 -11.53 3.21
N ARG A 13 7.25 -11.10 2.60
CA ARG A 13 8.41 -11.96 2.30
C ARG A 13 9.17 -12.41 3.54
N LEU A 14 9.06 -11.67 4.64
CA LEU A 14 9.61 -12.11 5.91
C LEU A 14 8.87 -13.35 6.42
N GLN A 15 9.59 -14.19 7.17
CA GLN A 15 8.98 -15.37 7.80
C GLN A 15 7.92 -14.94 8.84
N ASN A 16 8.30 -14.08 9.79
CA ASN A 16 7.46 -13.62 10.90
C ASN A 16 7.29 -12.09 10.93
N PRO A 17 6.67 -11.47 9.91
CA PRO A 17 6.58 -10.01 9.81
C PRO A 17 5.81 -9.36 10.97
N SER A 18 4.83 -10.05 11.53
CA SER A 18 3.97 -9.52 12.59
C SER A 18 4.70 -9.32 13.92
N GLU A 19 5.67 -10.16 14.23
CA GLU A 19 6.48 -10.05 15.45
C GLU A 19 7.40 -8.83 15.38
N LEU A 20 8.06 -8.63 14.23
CA LEU A 20 8.87 -7.44 13.97
C LEU A 20 8.05 -6.16 14.16
N LEU A 21 6.87 -6.10 13.55
CA LEU A 21 5.99 -4.93 13.66
C LEU A 21 5.45 -4.71 15.07
N LYS A 22 5.18 -5.77 15.84
CA LYS A 22 4.82 -5.67 17.26
C LYS A 22 5.94 -5.05 18.08
N ILE A 23 7.15 -5.60 17.98
CA ILE A 23 8.34 -5.11 18.69
C ILE A 23 8.54 -3.63 18.40
N ALA A 24 8.44 -3.26 17.12
CA ALA A 24 8.58 -1.89 16.69
C ALA A 24 7.50 -0.97 17.30
N ALA A 25 6.22 -1.36 17.24
CA ALA A 25 5.11 -0.57 17.78
C ALA A 25 5.13 -0.46 19.32
N ASP A 26 5.64 -1.47 20.02
CA ASP A 26 5.67 -1.51 21.47
C ASP A 26 6.88 -0.75 22.03
N HIS A 27 8.07 -0.88 21.43
CA HIS A 27 9.32 -0.32 21.96
C HIS A 27 9.75 1.00 21.31
N TYR A 28 9.30 1.30 20.09
CA TYR A 28 9.75 2.45 19.32
C TYR A 28 8.59 3.41 18.99
N LYS A 29 7.98 3.99 20.03
CA LYS A 29 6.81 4.90 19.90
C LYS A 29 7.06 6.14 19.02
N ASN A 30 8.32 6.58 18.90
CA ASN A 30 8.71 7.72 18.07
C ASN A 30 9.03 7.35 16.61
N VAL A 31 8.85 6.07 16.24
CA VAL A 31 9.08 5.56 14.89
C VAL A 31 7.74 5.29 14.21
N SER A 32 7.53 5.92 13.06
CA SER A 32 6.40 5.65 12.18
C SER A 32 6.79 4.61 11.13
N ILE A 33 6.07 3.50 11.06
CA ILE A 33 6.32 2.43 10.09
C ILE A 33 5.23 2.43 9.02
N ILE A 34 5.65 2.40 7.76
CA ILE A 34 4.79 2.10 6.62
C ILE A 34 5.26 0.75 6.07
N ALA A 35 4.36 -0.23 6.01
CA ALA A 35 4.65 -1.53 5.45
C ALA A 35 3.76 -1.75 4.22
N THR A 36 4.36 -2.17 3.11
CA THR A 36 3.66 -2.43 1.84
C THR A 36 3.70 -3.93 1.52
N GLY A 37 2.77 -4.36 0.69
CA GLY A 37 2.76 -5.72 0.18
C GLY A 37 1.77 -5.86 -0.97
N SER A 38 2.25 -6.38 -2.09
CA SER A 38 1.43 -6.68 -3.27
C SER A 38 0.44 -7.84 -3.05
N SER A 39 0.76 -8.77 -2.15
CA SER A 39 -0.05 -9.98 -1.94
C SER A 39 -0.88 -9.91 -0.65
N THR A 40 -2.15 -9.55 -0.79
CA THR A 40 -3.12 -9.49 0.31
C THR A 40 -3.35 -10.86 0.96
N LEU A 41 -3.23 -11.97 0.21
CA LEU A 41 -3.51 -13.34 0.65
C LEU A 41 -2.41 -13.90 1.58
N GLY A 42 -1.13 -13.68 1.26
CA GLY A 42 0.00 -14.04 2.12
C GLY A 42 0.13 -13.14 3.35
N ALA A 43 -0.19 -11.86 3.19
CA ALA A 43 -0.19 -10.89 4.28
C ALA A 43 -1.38 -11.11 5.25
N SER A 44 -2.59 -11.38 4.78
CA SER A 44 -3.74 -11.49 5.69
C SER A 44 -3.64 -12.68 6.65
N LYS A 45 -3.00 -13.78 6.24
CA LYS A 45 -2.84 -14.97 7.10
C LYS A 45 -1.77 -14.78 8.18
N LYS A 46 -0.66 -14.12 7.84
CA LYS A 46 0.45 -13.87 8.78
C LYS A 46 0.14 -12.73 9.77
N PHE A 47 -0.75 -11.80 9.42
CA PHE A 47 -1.01 -10.56 10.17
C PHE A 47 -2.36 -10.52 10.91
N LYS A 48 -3.10 -11.64 10.92
CA LYS A 48 -4.53 -11.66 11.27
C LYS A 48 -4.81 -11.32 12.75
N ASP A 49 -3.93 -11.69 13.67
CA ASP A 49 -4.23 -11.58 15.12
C ASP A 49 -3.21 -10.79 15.97
N THR A 50 -2.13 -10.31 15.37
CA THR A 50 -0.97 -9.81 16.13
C THR A 50 -0.95 -8.27 16.27
N LEU A 51 -1.62 -7.54 15.39
CA LEU A 51 -1.51 -6.07 15.34
C LEU A 51 -2.82 -5.31 15.60
N THR A 52 -3.83 -5.99 16.16
CA THR A 52 -5.13 -5.38 16.50
C THR A 52 -4.94 -4.12 17.35
N GLY A 53 -5.54 -3.00 16.92
CA GLY A 53 -5.42 -1.69 17.55
C GLY A 53 -4.09 -0.95 17.33
N ARG A 54 -3.09 -1.58 16.70
CA ARG A 54 -1.75 -1.00 16.46
C ARG A 54 -1.46 -0.72 14.98
N LYS A 55 -2.42 -1.01 14.09
CA LYS A 55 -2.26 -0.81 12.63
C LYS A 55 -3.45 -0.11 12.01
N VAL A 56 -3.18 0.65 10.96
CA VAL A 56 -4.16 1.15 10.00
C VAL A 56 -3.88 0.44 8.68
N ASN A 57 -4.88 -0.23 8.11
CA ASN A 57 -4.75 -0.89 6.82
C ASN A 57 -5.28 0.04 5.72
N ILE A 58 -4.48 0.26 4.69
CA ILE A 58 -4.88 0.97 3.47
C ILE A 58 -4.85 -0.03 2.33
N HIS A 59 -5.96 -0.15 1.61
CA HIS A 59 -6.03 -0.96 0.39
C HIS A 59 -5.92 -0.03 -0.82
N LEU A 60 -4.83 -0.18 -1.58
CA LEU A 60 -4.67 0.50 -2.86
C LEU A 60 -5.32 -0.35 -3.95
N THR A 61 -6.33 0.22 -4.61
CA THR A 61 -6.98 -0.44 -5.74
C THR A 61 -6.04 -0.47 -6.96
N PRO A 62 -6.21 -1.45 -7.86
CA PRO A 62 -5.47 -1.47 -9.11
C PRO A 62 -5.63 -0.17 -9.87
N VAL A 63 -4.53 0.28 -10.48
CA VAL A 63 -4.53 1.49 -11.28
C VAL A 63 -5.32 1.25 -12.57
N LEU A 64 -6.27 2.15 -12.87
CA LEU A 64 -7.08 2.08 -14.08
C LEU A 64 -6.41 2.83 -15.24
N LYS A 65 -6.57 2.33 -16.47
CA LYS A 65 -6.07 3.01 -17.69
C LYS A 65 -6.50 4.47 -17.75
N ARG A 66 -7.76 4.76 -17.40
CA ARG A 66 -8.31 6.13 -17.41
C ARG A 66 -7.63 7.06 -16.41
N THR A 67 -7.14 6.53 -15.29
CA THR A 67 -6.44 7.29 -14.25
C THR A 67 -5.03 7.68 -14.71
N VAL A 68 -4.34 6.79 -15.42
CA VAL A 68 -2.97 7.02 -15.91
C VAL A 68 -2.97 7.81 -17.22
N PHE A 69 -3.92 7.51 -18.09
CA PHE A 69 -4.12 8.14 -19.38
C PHE A 69 -5.52 8.75 -19.37
N PRO A 70 -5.68 9.96 -18.81
CA PRO A 70 -6.94 10.68 -18.95
C PRO A 70 -7.21 10.82 -20.44
N ALA A 71 -8.40 10.39 -20.89
CA ALA A 71 -8.73 10.53 -22.29
C ALA A 71 -8.57 12.00 -22.68
N PRO A 72 -8.02 12.29 -23.88
CA PRO A 72 -7.95 13.65 -24.38
C PRO A 72 -9.36 14.28 -24.32
N PRO A 73 -9.46 15.60 -24.10
CA PRO A 73 -10.75 16.28 -24.12
C PRO A 73 -11.48 15.86 -25.39
N MET A 74 -12.74 15.43 -25.24
CA MET A 74 -13.57 14.99 -26.36
C MET A 74 -13.89 16.20 -27.25
N SER A 75 -12.96 16.59 -28.10
CA SER A 75 -13.17 17.63 -29.12
C SER A 75 -12.32 17.44 -30.38
N ALA A 76 -11.58 16.33 -30.55
CA ALA A 76 -10.70 16.17 -31.71
C ALA A 76 -10.96 14.95 -32.62
N GLU A 77 -11.90 14.06 -32.31
CA GLU A 77 -12.21 12.89 -33.17
C GLU A 77 -13.69 12.79 -33.53
N ARG A 78 -14.20 13.85 -34.17
CA ARG A 78 -15.31 13.74 -35.12
C ARG A 78 -14.92 14.36 -36.47
N LEU A 79 -13.66 14.17 -36.85
CA LEU A 79 -13.12 14.63 -38.13
C LEU A 79 -12.23 13.58 -38.83
N LEU A 80 -12.55 12.31 -38.71
CA LEU A 80 -12.28 11.36 -39.80
C LEU A 80 -13.57 11.22 -40.59
N LYS A 81 -13.84 12.27 -41.37
CA LYS A 81 -14.78 12.26 -42.47
C LYS A 81 -14.29 11.20 -43.47
N THR A 82 -15.23 10.34 -43.86
CA THR A 82 -15.49 9.96 -45.26
C THR A 82 -14.40 10.38 -46.25
N THR A 83 -13.58 9.44 -46.70
CA THR A 83 -13.13 9.25 -48.10
C THR A 83 -12.54 7.87 -48.21
#